data_AF-A0AAJ8DN30-F1
#
_entry.id   AF-A0AAJ8DN30-F1
#
_cell.length_a   1.000
_cell.length_b   1.000
_cell.length_c   1.000
_cell.angle_alpha   90.00
_cell.angle_beta   90.00
_cell.angle_gamma   90.00
#
_symmetry.space_group_name_H-M   'P 1'
#
loop_
_entity.id
_entity.type
_entity.pdbx_description
1 polymer ?
#
loop_
_entity_poly.entity_id
_entity_poly.type
_entity_poly.pdbx_seq_one_letter_code
_entity_poly.pdbx_strand_id
1 'polypeptide(L)'
;MSQPGDNYGKNIQKHRDSNLQYLSCEQQEHQQRHGLTDEERFKKNLEVTRSAVRQKDEEWKSIKDSLAEMEAFYKVKLRGEGLAEMETFYKEKLEEERSARKEIEEDFLSFKNRVAPDLALSRRAGNTENMNSPVSESKLKKMYDKLKLHQWPKIKDHLKSEGAKLEKARAYIQVEELRQSVIQSLQLAVYHSRTDDKTPVPQHGDHYLQKIMEKFELECYWLGCLMALNNPPLQPDWENHIPGMDEWDIFPKEIRAVSAF
;
A
#
# COMPACT_ATOMS: atom_id res chain seq x y z
N MET A 1 -27.03 -95.15 -46.75
CA MET A 1 -27.68 -94.64 -45.53
C MET A 1 -26.89 -95.18 -44.34
N SER A 2 -25.99 -94.38 -43.75
CA SER A 2 -25.35 -94.72 -42.46
C SER A 2 -25.86 -93.77 -41.40
N GLN A 3 -26.27 -94.35 -40.27
CA GLN A 3 -27.08 -93.72 -39.23
C GLN A 3 -26.30 -92.71 -38.37
N PRO A 4 -26.98 -91.67 -37.83
CA PRO A 4 -26.42 -90.73 -36.87
C PRO A 4 -26.55 -91.29 -35.44
N GLY A 5 -25.45 -91.77 -34.87
CA GLY A 5 -25.41 -92.27 -33.47
C GLY A 5 -24.03 -92.26 -32.82
N ASP A 6 -22.97 -92.38 -33.62
CA ASP A 6 -21.57 -92.48 -33.18
C ASP A 6 -20.97 -91.20 -32.56
N ASN A 7 -21.73 -90.10 -32.50
CA ASN A 7 -21.22 -88.81 -32.04
C ASN A 7 -21.50 -88.51 -30.55
N TYR A 8 -22.47 -89.20 -29.93
CA TYR A 8 -22.76 -89.00 -28.51
C TYR A 8 -21.72 -89.66 -27.58
N GLY A 9 -21.24 -90.86 -27.93
CA GLY A 9 -20.21 -91.56 -27.14
C GLY A 9 -18.83 -90.89 -27.17
N LYS A 10 -18.45 -90.32 -28.33
CA LYS A 10 -17.15 -89.65 -28.50
C LYS A 10 -17.06 -88.34 -27.71
N ASN A 11 -18.17 -87.60 -27.59
CA ASN A 11 -18.19 -86.36 -26.81
C ASN A 11 -18.13 -86.61 -25.30
N ILE A 12 -18.78 -87.66 -24.79
CA ILE A 12 -18.72 -88.01 -23.37
C ILE A 12 -17.30 -88.46 -22.97
N GLN A 13 -16.63 -89.22 -23.83
CA GLN A 13 -15.25 -89.65 -23.57
C GLN A 13 -14.28 -88.48 -23.57
N LYS A 14 -14.39 -87.57 -24.56
CA LYS A 14 -13.54 -86.38 -24.64
C LYS A 14 -13.73 -85.44 -23.44
N HIS A 15 -14.96 -85.32 -22.93
CA HIS A 15 -15.24 -84.50 -21.75
C HIS A 15 -14.71 -85.13 -20.45
N ARG A 16 -14.69 -86.47 -20.35
CA ARG A 16 -14.04 -87.19 -19.24
C ARG A 16 -12.52 -87.04 -19.28
N ASP A 17 -11.93 -87.16 -20.46
CA ASP A 17 -10.47 -87.07 -20.62
C ASP A 17 -9.97 -85.64 -20.31
N SER A 18 -10.70 -84.60 -20.73
CA SER A 18 -10.40 -83.21 -20.35
C SER A 18 -10.58 -82.95 -18.85
N ASN A 19 -11.60 -83.51 -18.21
CA ASN A 19 -11.78 -83.37 -16.75
C ASN A 19 -10.69 -84.10 -15.96
N LEU A 20 -10.27 -85.28 -16.41
CA LEU A 20 -9.16 -86.02 -15.81
C LEU A 20 -7.84 -85.27 -15.95
N GLN A 21 -7.63 -84.58 -17.08
CA GLN A 21 -6.43 -83.79 -17.31
C GLN A 21 -6.40 -82.50 -16.47
N TYR A 22 -7.56 -81.87 -16.27
CA TYR A 22 -7.67 -80.70 -15.40
C TYR A 22 -7.45 -81.07 -13.92
N LEU A 23 -8.09 -82.15 -13.46
CA LEU A 23 -7.88 -82.68 -12.11
C LEU A 23 -6.43 -83.12 -11.89
N SER A 24 -5.77 -83.72 -12.90
CA SER A 24 -4.36 -84.06 -12.81
C SER A 24 -3.46 -82.82 -12.72
N CYS A 25 -3.79 -81.74 -13.42
CA CYS A 25 -3.03 -80.48 -13.39
C CYS A 25 -3.21 -79.77 -12.04
N GLU A 26 -4.44 -79.69 -11.52
CA GLU A 26 -4.71 -79.13 -10.20
C GLU A 26 -4.07 -79.95 -9.08
N GLN A 27 -4.07 -81.29 -9.20
CA GLN A 27 -3.43 -82.18 -8.24
C GLN A 27 -1.90 -82.09 -8.31
N GLN A 28 -1.33 -81.86 -9.48
CA GLN A 28 0.10 -81.60 -9.66
C GLN A 28 0.50 -80.21 -9.13
N GLU A 29 -0.34 -79.19 -9.28
CA GLU A 29 -0.13 -77.87 -8.67
C GLU A 29 -0.35 -77.89 -7.13
N HIS A 30 -1.28 -78.70 -6.63
CA HIS A 30 -1.45 -78.91 -5.18
C HIS A 30 -0.27 -79.69 -4.58
N GLN A 31 0.27 -80.69 -5.31
CA GLN A 31 1.47 -81.41 -4.90
C GLN A 31 2.74 -80.54 -4.99
N GLN A 32 2.86 -79.65 -5.99
CA GLN A 32 3.95 -78.68 -6.06
C GLN A 32 3.86 -77.60 -4.96
N ARG A 33 2.64 -77.22 -4.53
CA ARG A 33 2.43 -76.33 -3.37
C ARG A 33 2.69 -76.98 -2.01
N HIS A 34 2.50 -78.29 -1.90
CA HIS A 34 2.71 -79.06 -0.66
C HIS A 34 4.08 -79.77 -0.55
N GLY A 35 4.96 -79.63 -1.54
CA GLY A 35 6.26 -80.32 -1.59
C GLY A 35 7.47 -79.54 -1.08
N LEU A 36 7.35 -78.24 -0.79
CA LEU A 36 8.47 -77.45 -0.25
C LEU A 36 8.45 -77.49 1.26
N THR A 37 9.54 -77.96 1.84
CA THR A 37 9.78 -77.89 3.29
C THR A 37 9.80 -76.41 3.73
N ASP A 38 9.39 -76.11 4.95
CA ASP A 38 9.37 -74.73 5.47
C ASP A 38 10.76 -74.05 5.34
N GLU A 39 11.83 -74.85 5.36
CA GLU A 39 13.21 -74.41 5.15
C GLU A 39 13.48 -73.89 3.73
N GLU A 40 12.92 -74.52 2.69
CA GLU A 40 13.09 -74.06 1.30
C GLU A 40 12.31 -72.77 1.02
N ARG A 41 11.12 -72.63 1.64
CA ARG A 41 10.35 -71.38 1.61
C ARG A 41 11.13 -70.24 2.30
N PHE A 42 11.76 -70.54 3.43
CA PHE A 42 12.59 -69.57 4.14
C PHE A 42 13.81 -69.15 3.31
N LYS A 43 14.52 -70.10 2.68
CA LYS A 43 15.66 -69.82 1.78
C LYS A 43 15.27 -68.95 0.60
N LYS A 44 14.12 -69.23 -0.04
CA LYS A 44 13.61 -68.43 -1.16
C LYS A 44 13.29 -67.00 -0.74
N ASN A 45 12.63 -66.83 0.41
CA ASN A 45 12.34 -65.50 0.95
C ASN A 45 13.62 -64.74 1.29
N LEU A 46 14.62 -65.41 1.88
CA LEU A 46 15.91 -64.82 2.21
C LEU A 46 16.62 -64.27 0.96
N GLU A 47 16.60 -65.02 -0.14
CA GLU A 47 17.25 -64.60 -1.39
C GLU A 47 16.52 -63.45 -2.08
N VAL A 48 15.19 -63.42 -2.00
CA VAL A 48 14.37 -62.28 -2.45
C VAL A 48 14.69 -61.03 -1.64
N THR A 49 14.76 -61.14 -0.30
CA THR A 49 15.12 -60.02 0.57
C THR A 49 16.54 -59.53 0.28
N ARG A 50 17.50 -60.44 0.06
CA ARG A 50 18.88 -60.08 -0.28
C ARG A 50 18.97 -59.34 -1.61
N SER A 51 18.21 -59.77 -2.62
CA SER A 51 18.15 -59.09 -3.92
C SER A 51 17.55 -57.69 -3.82
N ALA A 52 16.50 -57.52 -3.01
CA ALA A 52 15.88 -56.22 -2.76
C ALA A 52 16.83 -55.25 -2.03
N VAL A 53 17.62 -55.75 -1.07
CA VAL A 53 18.64 -54.93 -0.38
C VAL A 53 19.72 -54.46 -1.37
N ARG A 54 20.22 -55.36 -2.23
CA ARG A 54 21.22 -54.98 -3.25
C ARG A 54 20.72 -53.91 -4.20
N GLN A 55 19.46 -54.01 -4.64
CA GLN A 55 18.86 -52.98 -5.49
C GLN A 55 18.80 -51.62 -4.79
N LYS A 56 18.42 -51.60 -3.50
CA LYS A 56 18.38 -50.37 -2.70
C LYS A 56 19.76 -49.77 -2.47
N ASP A 57 20.79 -50.59 -2.31
CA ASP A 57 22.18 -50.13 -2.20
C ASP A 57 22.66 -49.47 -3.50
N GLU A 58 22.28 -50.01 -4.66
CA GLU A 58 22.58 -49.43 -5.97
C GLU A 58 21.85 -48.11 -6.20
N GLU A 59 20.55 -48.03 -5.86
CA GLU A 59 19.76 -46.79 -5.90
C GLU A 59 20.39 -45.72 -5.00
N TRP A 60 20.75 -46.08 -3.77
CA TRP A 60 21.38 -45.16 -2.82
C TRP A 60 22.72 -44.64 -3.33
N LYS A 61 23.53 -45.52 -3.94
CA LYS A 61 24.80 -45.13 -4.55
C LYS A 61 24.62 -44.14 -5.69
N SER A 62 23.65 -44.39 -6.58
CA SER A 62 23.33 -43.47 -7.67
C SER A 62 22.87 -42.09 -7.18
N ILE A 63 22.02 -42.05 -6.15
CA ILE A 63 21.58 -40.78 -5.54
C ILE A 63 22.77 -40.03 -4.95
N LYS A 64 23.66 -40.73 -4.25
CA LYS A 64 24.86 -40.13 -3.64
C LYS A 64 25.78 -39.50 -4.69
N ASP A 65 25.99 -40.20 -5.81
CA ASP A 65 26.83 -39.70 -6.90
C ASP A 65 26.20 -38.44 -7.53
N SER A 66 24.87 -38.44 -7.76
CA SER A 66 24.16 -37.25 -8.29
C SER A 66 24.20 -36.03 -7.36
N LEU A 67 24.18 -36.27 -6.04
CA LEU A 67 24.29 -35.21 -5.04
C LEU A 67 25.70 -34.58 -5.07
N ALA A 68 26.74 -35.39 -5.22
CA ALA A 68 28.12 -34.93 -5.31
C ALA A 68 28.37 -34.11 -6.59
N GLU A 69 27.79 -34.52 -7.72
CA GLU A 69 27.83 -33.74 -8.98
C GLU A 69 27.12 -32.40 -8.84
N MET A 70 25.95 -32.39 -8.20
CA MET A 70 25.20 -31.17 -7.90
C MET A 70 26.01 -30.22 -7.00
N GLU A 71 26.60 -30.74 -5.93
CA GLU A 71 27.44 -29.98 -5.01
C GLU A 71 28.65 -29.36 -5.72
N ALA A 72 29.34 -30.13 -6.57
CA ALA A 72 30.46 -29.64 -7.36
C ALA A 72 30.04 -28.53 -8.35
N PHE A 73 28.90 -28.69 -9.02
CA PHE A 73 28.36 -27.68 -9.93
C PHE A 73 28.08 -26.35 -9.21
N TYR A 74 27.42 -26.40 -8.06
CA TYR A 74 27.11 -25.18 -7.30
C TYR A 74 28.36 -24.53 -6.71
N LYS A 75 29.35 -25.31 -6.25
CA LYS A 75 30.62 -24.79 -5.74
C LYS A 75 31.44 -24.06 -6.80
N VAL A 76 31.40 -24.52 -8.05
CA VAL A 76 32.06 -23.84 -9.19
C VAL A 76 31.29 -22.59 -9.62
N LYS A 77 29.95 -22.62 -9.57
CA LYS A 77 29.09 -21.49 -9.94
C LYS A 77 29.10 -20.36 -8.89
N LEU A 78 29.34 -20.70 -7.62
CA LEU A 78 29.52 -19.78 -6.49
C LEU A 78 31.00 -19.44 -6.26
N ARG A 79 31.79 -19.20 -7.32
CA ARG A 79 33.15 -18.67 -7.15
C ARG A 79 33.07 -17.35 -6.39
N GLY A 80 33.60 -17.34 -5.16
CA GLY A 80 33.61 -16.19 -4.26
C GLY A 80 34.33 -14.95 -4.80
N GLU A 81 35.11 -15.08 -5.87
CA GLU A 81 35.79 -13.98 -6.56
C GLU A 81 34.79 -12.96 -7.14
N GLY A 82 33.74 -13.41 -7.83
CA GLY A 82 32.73 -12.51 -8.41
C GLY A 82 31.80 -11.88 -7.37
N LEU A 83 31.60 -12.55 -6.23
CA LEU A 83 30.84 -11.99 -5.10
C LEU A 83 31.66 -10.92 -4.36
N ALA A 84 32.96 -11.13 -4.18
CA ALA A 84 33.85 -10.17 -3.54
C ALA A 84 34.01 -8.90 -4.39
N GLU A 85 34.22 -9.03 -5.71
CA GLU A 85 34.30 -7.88 -6.62
C GLU A 85 33.00 -7.06 -6.63
N MET A 86 31.85 -7.74 -6.65
CA MET A 86 30.55 -7.10 -6.57
C MET A 86 30.32 -6.39 -5.22
N GLU A 87 30.70 -7.04 -4.12
CA GLU A 87 30.62 -6.44 -2.78
C GLU A 87 31.50 -5.19 -2.66
N THR A 88 32.73 -5.22 -3.22
CA THR A 88 33.60 -4.04 -3.25
C THR A 88 33.02 -2.90 -4.09
N PHE A 89 32.47 -3.22 -5.26
CA PHE A 89 31.86 -2.22 -6.15
C PHE A 89 30.70 -1.49 -5.48
N TYR A 90 29.80 -2.21 -4.81
CA TYR A 90 28.66 -1.58 -4.14
C TYR A 90 29.08 -0.80 -2.90
N LYS A 91 30.11 -1.23 -2.15
CA LYS A 91 30.64 -0.46 -1.01
C LYS A 91 31.26 0.86 -1.46
N GLU A 92 32.06 0.85 -2.53
CA GLU A 92 32.68 2.05 -3.09
C GLU A 92 31.64 3.05 -3.57
N LYS A 93 30.68 2.60 -4.39
CA LYS A 93 29.61 3.46 -4.90
C LYS A 93 28.74 4.06 -3.79
N LEU A 94 28.53 3.31 -2.71
CA LEU A 94 27.76 3.77 -1.56
C LEU A 94 28.51 4.84 -0.77
N GLU A 95 29.85 4.77 -0.71
CA GLU A 95 30.68 5.78 -0.06
C GLU A 95 30.86 7.05 -0.92
N GLU A 96 30.90 6.91 -2.24
CA GLU A 96 30.88 8.02 -3.19
C GLU A 96 29.60 8.87 -3.03
N GLU A 97 28.42 8.22 -3.05
CA GLU A 97 27.13 8.90 -2.84
C GLU A 97 27.01 9.55 -1.47
N ARG A 98 27.54 8.91 -0.42
CA ARG A 98 27.59 9.51 0.93
C ARG A 98 28.45 10.77 0.96
N SER A 99 29.59 10.74 0.27
CA SER A 99 30.51 11.88 0.18
C SER A 99 29.88 13.04 -0.58
N ALA A 100 29.28 12.77 -1.75
CA ALA A 100 28.57 13.79 -2.54
C ALA A 100 27.40 14.41 -1.74
N ARG A 101 26.63 13.58 -1.02
CA ARG A 101 25.54 14.08 -0.17
C ARG A 101 26.03 14.96 0.97
N LYS A 102 27.18 14.62 1.56
CA LYS A 102 27.79 15.39 2.64
C LYS A 102 28.27 16.75 2.14
N GLU A 103 28.89 16.80 0.96
CA GLU A 103 29.31 18.04 0.31
C GLU A 103 28.12 18.97 0.05
N ILE A 104 27.03 18.45 -0.52
CA ILE A 104 25.79 19.21 -0.74
C ILE A 104 25.22 19.77 0.58
N GLU A 105 25.25 18.98 1.65
CA GLU A 105 24.75 19.44 2.96
C GLU A 105 25.64 20.54 3.56
N GLU A 106 26.97 20.41 3.45
CA GLU A 106 27.92 21.44 3.90
C GLU A 106 27.76 22.74 3.11
N ASP A 107 27.59 22.65 1.79
CA ASP A 107 27.29 23.79 0.92
C ASP A 107 25.97 24.46 1.28
N PHE A 108 24.94 23.66 1.57
CA PHE A 108 23.65 24.17 1.99
C PHE A 108 23.72 24.86 3.36
N LEU A 109 24.49 24.30 4.29
CA LEU A 109 24.73 24.91 5.60
C LEU A 109 25.49 26.24 5.46
N SER A 110 26.50 26.28 4.59
CA SER A 110 27.24 27.49 4.25
C SER A 110 26.33 28.56 3.65
N PHE A 111 25.44 28.18 2.73
CA PHE A 111 24.45 29.08 2.14
C PHE A 111 23.50 29.64 3.21
N LYS A 112 22.95 28.79 4.09
CA LYS A 112 22.10 29.24 5.20
C LYS A 112 22.83 30.23 6.10
N ASN A 113 24.07 29.95 6.47
CA ASN A 113 24.88 30.83 7.31
C ASN A 113 25.19 32.17 6.63
N ARG A 114 25.37 32.17 5.30
CA ARG A 114 25.57 33.41 4.52
C ARG A 114 24.30 34.24 4.39
N VAL A 115 23.14 33.61 4.24
CA VAL A 115 21.85 34.28 4.01
C VAL A 115 21.15 34.67 5.32
N ALA A 116 21.47 34.01 6.44
CA ALA A 116 20.87 34.31 7.75
C ALA A 116 21.07 35.78 8.22
N PRO A 117 22.25 36.42 8.06
CA PRO A 117 22.43 37.84 8.37
C PRO A 117 21.53 38.75 7.52
N ASP A 118 21.45 38.51 6.21
CA ASP A 118 20.63 39.32 5.29
C ASP A 118 19.12 39.15 5.56
N LEU A 119 18.67 37.92 5.84
CA LEU A 119 17.31 37.62 6.29
C LEU A 119 16.99 38.28 7.64
N ALA A 120 17.93 38.26 8.59
CA ALA A 120 17.75 38.89 9.90
C ALA A 120 17.68 40.42 9.80
N LEU A 121 18.50 41.03 8.94
CA LEU A 121 18.45 42.46 8.62
C LEU A 121 17.14 42.84 7.94
N SER A 122 16.67 42.04 6.97
CA SER A 122 15.42 42.29 6.25
C SER A 122 14.17 42.11 7.14
N ARG A 123 14.20 41.17 8.09
CA ARG A 123 13.16 41.01 9.12
C ARG A 123 13.15 42.17 10.12
N ARG A 124 14.32 42.68 10.52
CA ARG A 124 14.43 43.89 11.36
C ARG A 124 13.99 45.17 10.64
N ALA A 125 14.16 45.22 9.31
CA ALA A 125 13.73 46.33 8.47
C ALA A 125 12.23 46.31 8.12
N GLY A 126 11.47 45.26 8.51
CA GLY A 126 10.02 45.17 8.28
C GLY A 126 9.59 45.06 6.81
N ASN A 127 10.53 44.91 5.87
CA ASN A 127 10.28 45.00 4.42
C ASN A 127 10.33 43.63 3.71
N THR A 128 9.85 42.57 4.36
CA THR A 128 9.69 41.26 3.70
C THR A 128 8.24 41.03 3.33
N GLU A 129 7.78 41.81 2.35
CA GLU A 129 6.55 41.49 1.64
C GLU A 129 6.84 40.48 0.53
N ASN A 130 6.03 39.42 0.47
CA ASN A 130 6.00 38.55 -0.70
C ASN A 130 5.54 39.37 -1.92
N MET A 131 6.49 39.71 -2.79
CA MET A 131 6.27 40.59 -3.96
C MET A 131 5.32 39.99 -5.01
N ASN A 132 5.06 38.69 -4.95
CA ASN A 132 4.12 37.99 -5.82
C ASN A 132 2.76 37.74 -5.17
N SER A 133 2.56 38.16 -3.91
CA SER A 133 1.25 38.12 -3.28
C SER A 133 0.35 39.21 -3.87
N PRO A 134 -0.83 38.88 -4.40
CA PRO A 134 -1.80 39.89 -4.84
C PRO A 134 -2.29 40.79 -3.68
N VAL A 135 -2.02 40.40 -2.43
CA VAL A 135 -2.46 41.03 -1.18
C VAL A 135 -1.24 41.44 -0.33
N SER A 136 -0.19 41.99 -0.94
CA SER A 136 0.97 42.52 -0.19
C SER A 136 0.60 43.81 0.55
N GLU A 137 1.19 44.07 1.73
CA GLU A 137 0.84 45.22 2.58
C GLU A 137 1.04 46.58 1.87
N SER A 138 2.13 46.77 1.13
CA SER A 138 2.44 47.97 0.37
C SER A 138 1.47 48.17 -0.80
N LYS A 139 1.02 47.08 -1.42
CA LYS A 139 0.02 47.13 -2.49
C LYS A 139 -1.35 47.47 -1.91
N LEU A 140 -1.73 46.90 -0.78
CA LEU A 140 -2.94 47.24 -0.05
C LEU A 140 -2.96 48.70 0.39
N LYS A 141 -1.86 49.23 0.96
CA LYS A 141 -1.71 50.65 1.30
C LYS A 141 -1.91 51.56 0.09
N LYS A 142 -1.27 51.25 -1.04
CA LYS A 142 -1.47 51.99 -2.30
C LYS A 142 -2.92 51.94 -2.80
N MET A 143 -3.56 50.77 -2.71
CA MET A 143 -4.97 50.61 -3.11
C MET A 143 -5.92 51.39 -2.19
N TYR A 144 -5.65 51.39 -0.88
CA TYR A 144 -6.39 52.18 0.10
C TYR A 144 -6.20 53.68 -0.12
N ASP A 145 -4.97 54.16 -0.33
CA ASP A 145 -4.70 55.56 -0.63
C ASP A 145 -5.39 55.99 -1.92
N LYS A 146 -5.40 55.14 -2.94
CA LYS A 146 -6.15 55.40 -4.18
C LYS A 146 -7.65 55.50 -3.93
N LEU A 147 -8.21 54.60 -3.12
CA LEU A 147 -9.62 54.67 -2.72
C LEU A 147 -9.92 55.96 -1.95
N LYS A 148 -9.11 56.29 -0.95
CA LYS A 148 -9.30 57.45 -0.05
C LYS A 148 -9.07 58.80 -0.71
N LEU A 149 -8.08 58.91 -1.60
CA LEU A 149 -7.69 60.19 -2.21
C LEU A 149 -8.38 60.44 -3.55
N HIS A 150 -8.67 59.40 -4.33
CA HIS A 150 -9.20 59.58 -5.69
C HIS A 150 -10.66 59.17 -5.85
N GLN A 151 -11.11 58.11 -5.18
CA GLN A 151 -12.49 57.61 -5.32
C GLN A 151 -13.43 58.22 -4.29
N TRP A 152 -12.98 58.32 -3.04
CA TRP A 152 -13.79 58.82 -1.94
C TRP A 152 -14.30 60.25 -2.14
N PRO A 153 -13.53 61.23 -2.68
CA PRO A 153 -14.09 62.57 -2.94
C PRO A 153 -15.28 62.54 -3.90
N LYS A 154 -15.20 61.73 -4.96
CA LYS A 154 -16.29 61.56 -5.94
C LYS A 154 -17.53 60.95 -5.28
N ILE A 155 -17.34 59.83 -4.57
CA ILE A 155 -18.41 59.13 -3.84
C ILE A 155 -19.03 60.06 -2.79
N LYS A 156 -18.21 60.80 -2.05
CA LYS A 156 -18.64 61.75 -1.02
C LYS A 156 -19.49 62.88 -1.61
N ASP A 157 -19.11 63.41 -2.76
CA ASP A 157 -19.87 64.48 -3.41
C ASP A 157 -21.20 63.97 -3.97
N HIS A 158 -21.23 62.74 -4.51
CA HIS A 158 -22.48 62.07 -4.88
C HIS A 158 -23.39 61.83 -3.68
N LEU A 159 -22.88 61.29 -2.57
CA LEU A 159 -23.66 61.04 -1.35
C LEU A 159 -24.22 62.32 -0.72
N LYS A 160 -23.47 63.43 -0.79
CA LYS A 160 -23.96 64.76 -0.36
C LYS A 160 -25.09 65.26 -1.25
N SER A 161 -24.99 65.04 -2.57
CA SER A 161 -25.99 65.49 -3.54
C SER A 161 -27.31 64.71 -3.45
N GLU A 162 -27.26 63.44 -3.05
CA GLU A 162 -28.44 62.58 -2.86
C GLU A 162 -29.13 62.74 -1.49
N GLY A 163 -28.61 63.62 -0.62
CA GLY A 163 -29.15 63.79 0.73
C GLY A 163 -28.93 62.57 1.64
N ALA A 164 -28.02 61.66 1.27
CA ALA A 164 -27.69 60.51 2.09
C ALA A 164 -27.02 60.99 3.38
N LYS A 165 -27.66 60.74 4.53
CA LYS A 165 -27.10 61.06 5.84
C LYS A 165 -25.75 60.36 5.98
N LEU A 166 -24.69 61.13 6.18
CA LEU A 166 -23.33 60.67 6.49
C LEU A 166 -23.31 59.55 7.56
N GLU A 167 -24.28 59.57 8.48
CA GLU A 167 -24.52 58.53 9.47
C GLU A 167 -24.84 57.15 8.88
N LYS A 168 -25.57 57.05 7.76
CA LYS A 168 -25.90 55.77 7.12
C LYS A 168 -24.67 55.13 6.46
N ALA A 169 -23.82 55.94 5.82
CA ALA A 169 -22.57 55.47 5.23
C ALA A 169 -21.54 55.06 6.32
N ARG A 170 -21.45 55.84 7.40
CA ARG A 170 -20.64 55.48 8.57
C ARG A 170 -21.15 54.21 9.24
N ALA A 171 -22.46 54.07 9.42
CA ALA A 171 -23.08 52.86 9.96
C ALA A 171 -22.76 51.64 9.08
N TYR A 172 -22.79 51.77 7.75
CA TYR A 172 -22.46 50.66 6.85
C TYR A 172 -21.00 50.20 7.00
N ILE A 173 -20.04 51.13 7.04
CA ILE A 173 -18.62 50.82 7.25
C ILE A 173 -18.40 50.17 8.62
N GLN A 174 -19.01 50.72 9.67
CA GLN A 174 -18.91 50.17 11.03
C GLN A 174 -19.54 48.78 11.14
N VAL A 175 -20.67 48.53 10.46
CA VAL A 175 -21.30 47.21 10.40
C VAL A 175 -20.37 46.20 9.72
N GLU A 176 -19.68 46.59 8.65
CA GLU A 176 -18.74 45.72 7.95
C GLU A 176 -17.50 45.42 8.81
N GLU A 177 -16.92 46.44 9.47
CA GLU A 177 -15.82 46.26 10.42
C GLU A 177 -16.20 45.37 11.60
N LEU A 178 -17.39 45.60 12.18
CA LEU A 178 -17.94 44.77 13.24
C LEU A 178 -18.16 43.33 12.76
N ARG A 179 -18.69 43.14 11.55
CA ARG A 179 -18.89 41.82 10.94
C ARG A 179 -17.56 41.07 10.82
N GLN A 180 -16.52 41.71 10.28
CA GLN A 180 -15.19 41.09 10.18
C GLN A 180 -14.61 40.75 11.55
N SER A 181 -14.73 41.66 12.53
CA SER A 181 -14.23 41.42 13.89
C SER A 181 -14.97 40.29 14.61
N VAL A 182 -16.29 40.19 14.44
CA VAL A 182 -17.11 39.10 14.99
C VAL A 182 -16.73 37.78 14.32
N ILE A 183 -16.57 37.74 12.99
CA ILE A 183 -16.10 36.56 12.27
C ILE A 183 -14.75 36.08 12.81
N GLN A 184 -13.77 36.98 12.92
CA GLN A 184 -12.44 36.64 13.45
C GLN A 184 -12.50 36.12 14.88
N SER A 185 -13.32 36.74 15.73
CA SER A 185 -13.51 36.31 17.12
C SER A 185 -14.15 34.93 17.22
N LEU A 186 -15.15 34.65 16.38
CA LEU A 186 -15.79 33.33 16.29
C LEU A 186 -14.83 32.27 15.74
N GLN A 187 -14.06 32.59 14.70
CA GLN A 187 -13.04 31.70 14.16
C GLN A 187 -11.99 31.35 15.22
N LEU A 188 -11.52 32.34 15.98
CA LEU A 188 -10.56 32.14 17.06
C LEU A 188 -11.15 31.25 18.17
N ALA A 189 -12.41 31.48 18.56
CA ALA A 189 -13.11 30.67 19.55
C ALA A 189 -13.26 29.20 19.10
N VAL A 190 -13.68 28.98 17.85
CA VAL A 190 -13.80 27.63 17.25
C VAL A 190 -12.43 26.97 17.09
N TYR A 191 -11.41 27.72 16.68
CA TYR A 191 -10.05 27.19 16.57
C TYR A 191 -9.53 26.68 17.91
N HIS A 192 -9.74 27.45 18.99
CA HIS A 192 -9.32 27.07 20.33
C HIS A 192 -10.27 26.08 21.03
N SER A 193 -11.49 25.87 20.53
CA SER A 193 -12.37 24.81 21.03
C SER A 193 -11.97 23.43 20.54
N ARG A 194 -10.92 23.32 19.71
CA ARG A 194 -10.37 22.04 19.30
C ARG A 194 -9.92 21.29 20.55
N THR A 195 -10.62 20.21 20.87
CA THR A 195 -10.20 19.31 21.92
C THR A 195 -8.93 18.61 21.45
N ASP A 196 -7.77 19.02 21.97
CA ASP A 196 -6.51 18.27 21.88
C ASP A 196 -6.64 16.99 22.71
N ASP A 197 -7.60 16.13 22.35
CA ASP A 197 -7.78 14.85 22.99
C ASP A 197 -6.66 13.95 22.44
N LYS A 198 -5.51 14.06 23.11
CA LYS A 198 -4.35 13.18 22.99
C LYS A 198 -4.65 11.75 23.45
N THR A 199 -5.92 11.47 23.78
CA THR A 199 -6.45 10.13 24.01
C THR A 199 -6.06 9.26 22.81
N PRO A 200 -5.21 8.26 23.04
CA PRO A 200 -4.83 7.32 21.99
C PRO A 200 -6.09 6.71 21.40
N VAL A 201 -6.16 6.62 20.08
CA VAL A 201 -7.23 5.87 19.41
C VAL A 201 -7.21 4.45 20.02
N PRO A 202 -8.31 3.99 20.66
CA PRO A 202 -8.33 2.71 21.34
C PRO A 202 -7.96 1.61 20.35
N GLN A 203 -6.93 0.80 20.58
CA GLN A 203 -6.42 -0.05 19.50
C GLN A 203 -7.33 -1.26 19.20
N HIS A 204 -8.10 -1.73 20.18
CA HIS A 204 -9.04 -2.86 20.07
C HIS A 204 -10.16 -2.72 21.11
N GLY A 205 -11.36 -3.24 20.81
CA GLY A 205 -12.49 -3.32 21.73
C GLY A 205 -13.85 -3.14 21.05
N ASP A 206 -14.91 -3.53 21.75
CA ASP A 206 -16.28 -3.25 21.33
C ASP A 206 -16.46 -1.73 21.21
N HIS A 207 -17.11 -1.28 20.13
CA HIS A 207 -17.29 0.14 19.76
C HIS A 207 -16.04 0.89 19.22
N TYR A 208 -14.95 0.18 18.84
CA TYR A 208 -13.78 0.81 18.20
C TYR A 208 -14.12 1.68 16.99
N LEU A 209 -14.82 1.11 16.00
CA LEU A 209 -15.21 1.82 14.78
C LEU A 209 -16.12 3.01 15.10
N GLN A 210 -17.04 2.84 16.06
CA GLN A 210 -17.95 3.90 16.48
C GLN A 210 -17.18 5.09 17.07
N LYS A 211 -16.19 4.86 17.94
CA LYS A 211 -15.34 5.94 18.49
C LYS A 211 -14.48 6.63 17.44
N ILE A 212 -13.99 5.89 16.44
CA ILE A 212 -13.26 6.48 15.30
C ILE A 212 -14.18 7.38 14.49
N MET A 213 -15.38 6.91 14.17
CA MET A 213 -16.37 7.68 13.43
C MET A 213 -16.79 8.94 14.20
N GLU A 214 -17.06 8.84 15.49
CA GLU A 214 -17.38 10.00 16.34
C GLU A 214 -16.25 11.03 16.35
N LYS A 215 -14.99 10.60 16.46
CA LYS A 215 -13.82 11.50 16.39
C LYS A 215 -13.71 12.16 15.01
N PHE A 216 -13.90 11.38 13.95
CA PHE A 216 -13.84 11.88 12.58
C PHE A 216 -14.95 12.89 12.29
N GLU A 217 -16.19 12.62 12.72
CA GLU A 217 -17.33 13.55 12.61
C GLU A 217 -17.04 14.87 13.33
N LEU A 218 -16.45 14.82 14.53
CA LEU A 218 -16.07 16.04 15.27
C LEU A 218 -15.00 16.86 14.54
N GLU A 219 -13.98 16.21 13.96
CA GLU A 219 -12.95 16.90 13.17
C GLU A 219 -13.54 17.51 11.89
N CYS A 220 -14.41 16.78 11.18
CA CYS A 220 -15.12 17.30 10.01
C CYS A 220 -16.03 18.47 10.38
N TYR A 221 -16.77 18.38 11.49
CA TYR A 221 -17.63 19.45 11.98
C TYR A 221 -16.81 20.70 12.33
N TRP A 222 -15.73 20.55 13.11
CA TRP A 222 -14.83 21.63 13.47
C TRP A 222 -14.26 22.35 12.25
N LEU A 223 -13.72 21.58 11.30
CA LEU A 223 -13.14 22.13 10.08
C LEU A 223 -14.23 22.80 9.22
N GLY A 224 -15.41 22.19 9.11
CA GLY A 224 -16.57 22.74 8.41
C GLY A 224 -17.01 24.09 8.98
N CYS A 225 -17.05 24.24 10.31
CA CYS A 225 -17.34 25.53 10.95
C CYS A 225 -16.34 26.62 10.58
N LEU A 226 -15.04 26.30 10.56
CA LEU A 226 -14.00 27.26 10.15
C LEU A 226 -14.12 27.66 8.68
N MET A 227 -14.41 26.70 7.79
CA MET A 227 -14.63 26.95 6.37
C MET A 227 -15.86 27.81 6.12
N ALA A 228 -16.95 27.57 6.86
CA ALA A 228 -18.19 28.36 6.77
C ALA A 228 -18.01 29.79 7.29
N LEU A 229 -17.19 29.99 8.33
CA LEU A 229 -16.87 31.31 8.87
C LEU A 229 -15.88 32.10 7.99
N ASN A 230 -15.26 31.49 6.99
CA ASN A 230 -14.40 32.22 6.05
C ASN A 230 -15.22 33.23 5.22
N ASN A 231 -14.59 34.32 4.78
CA ASN A 231 -15.23 35.32 3.94
C ASN A 231 -14.44 35.53 2.64
N PRO A 232 -14.92 35.02 1.49
CA PRO A 232 -16.16 34.26 1.29
C PRO A 232 -16.12 32.84 1.89
N PRO A 233 -17.29 32.22 2.20
CA PRO A 233 -17.35 30.85 2.72
C PRO A 233 -16.67 29.86 1.77
N LEU A 234 -15.93 28.92 2.34
CA LEU A 234 -15.24 27.86 1.59
C LEU A 234 -16.08 26.58 1.64
N GLN A 235 -16.07 25.83 0.54
CA GLN A 235 -16.71 24.52 0.46
C GLN A 235 -15.81 23.53 -0.30
N PRO A 236 -15.82 22.23 0.06
CA PRO A 236 -15.17 21.21 -0.75
C PRO A 236 -15.79 21.15 -2.15
N ASP A 237 -14.95 21.01 -3.18
CA ASP A 237 -15.42 20.98 -4.56
C ASP A 237 -15.85 19.57 -4.98
N TRP A 238 -17.03 19.17 -4.53
CA TRP A 238 -17.61 17.86 -4.85
C TRP A 238 -17.95 17.69 -6.34
N GLU A 239 -18.18 18.78 -7.08
CA GLU A 239 -18.57 18.73 -8.49
C GLU A 239 -17.39 18.36 -9.39
N ASN A 240 -16.19 18.82 -9.05
CA ASN A 240 -14.95 18.52 -9.79
C ASN A 240 -14.12 17.41 -9.13
N HIS A 241 -14.70 16.67 -8.18
CA HIS A 241 -14.01 15.55 -7.54
C HIS A 241 -13.82 14.40 -8.54
N ILE A 242 -12.55 14.16 -8.91
CA ILE A 242 -12.14 12.99 -9.68
C ILE A 242 -11.66 11.94 -8.69
N PRO A 243 -12.37 10.79 -8.56
CA PRO A 243 -11.93 9.70 -7.71
C PRO A 243 -10.50 9.28 -8.08
N GLY A 244 -9.65 9.12 -7.07
CA GLY A 244 -8.27 8.66 -7.27
C GLY A 244 -8.20 7.19 -7.70
N MET A 245 -6.99 6.68 -7.92
CA MET A 245 -6.78 5.23 -8.05
C MET A 245 -7.11 4.48 -6.75
N ASP A 246 -7.08 5.16 -5.61
CA ASP A 246 -7.47 4.62 -4.32
C ASP A 246 -8.98 4.82 -4.09
N GLU A 247 -9.69 3.73 -3.77
CA GLU A 247 -11.11 3.76 -3.42
C GLU A 247 -11.37 4.54 -2.12
N TRP A 248 -10.33 4.78 -1.31
CA TRP A 248 -10.39 5.55 -0.08
C TRP A 248 -10.10 7.05 -0.26
N ASP A 249 -9.79 7.52 -1.47
CA ASP A 249 -9.66 8.95 -1.81
C ASP A 249 -11.05 9.62 -1.92
N ILE A 250 -11.85 9.56 -0.85
CA ILE A 250 -13.26 10.00 -0.83
C ILE A 250 -13.45 11.52 -0.73
N PHE A 251 -12.39 12.27 -0.44
CA PHE A 251 -12.47 13.73 -0.27
C PHE A 251 -12.07 14.49 -1.55
N PRO A 252 -12.73 15.62 -1.85
CA PRO A 252 -12.30 16.53 -2.90
C PRO A 252 -10.90 17.05 -2.64
N LYS A 253 -10.07 17.08 -3.69
CA LYS A 253 -8.70 17.61 -3.62
C LYS A 253 -8.67 19.14 -3.55
N GLU A 254 -9.74 19.77 -4.04
CA GLU A 254 -9.84 21.22 -4.14
C GLU A 254 -10.97 21.75 -3.23
N ILE A 255 -10.75 22.98 -2.76
CA ILE A 255 -11.74 23.77 -2.04
C ILE A 255 -12.05 25.02 -2.86
N ARG A 256 -13.32 25.40 -2.92
CA ARG A 256 -13.76 26.57 -3.68
C ARG A 256 -14.39 27.62 -2.77
N ALA A 257 -14.16 28.87 -3.11
CA ALA A 257 -14.87 30.00 -2.52
C ALA A 257 -16.26 30.11 -3.14
N VAL A 258 -17.30 30.15 -2.32
CA VAL A 258 -18.66 30.37 -2.79
C VAL A 258 -18.94 31.86 -2.71
N SER A 259 -19.30 32.48 -3.84
CA SER A 259 -19.71 33.89 -3.85
C SER A 259 -20.92 34.07 -2.93
N ALA A 260 -20.77 34.93 -1.92
CA ALA A 260 -21.90 35.37 -1.12
C ALA A 260 -22.86 36.17 -2.01
N PHE A 261 -24.14 35.78 -2.02
CA PHE A 261 -25.22 36.49 -2.69
C PHE A 261 -25.42 37.90 -2.13
#